data_AF-A0A2N1GBW6-F1
#
_entry.id   AF-A0A2N1GBW6-F1
#
_cell.length_a   1.000
_cell.length_b   1.000
_cell.length_c   1.000
_cell.angle_alpha   90.00
_cell.angle_beta   90.00
_cell.angle_gamma   90.00
#
_symmetry.space_group_name_H-M   'P 1'
#
loop_
_entity.id
_entity.type
_entity.pdbx_description
1 polymer ?
#
loop_
_entity_poly.entity_id
_entity_poly.type
_entity_poly.pdbx_seq_one_letter_code
_entity_poly.pdbx_strand_id
1 'polypeptide(L)'
;MKKLSFYLMIMVLSLCAVPTTMLAAEKSPITKEVPAEVQTMLNRLDEIKAMDKSALKSSEKKELRKEIREIKSELKASGNGVYLSVGAIIIIILLLILLL
;
A
#
# COMPACT_ATOMS: atom_id res chain seq x y z
N MET A 1 -4.60 43.55 -34.27
CA MET A 1 -4.83 42.96 -32.93
C MET A 1 -5.24 41.49 -33.00
N LYS A 2 -6.39 41.12 -33.61
CA LYS A 2 -6.91 39.73 -33.57
C LYS A 2 -6.01 38.68 -34.26
N LYS A 3 -5.43 39.01 -35.42
CA LYS A 3 -4.50 38.10 -36.14
C LYS A 3 -3.18 37.90 -35.40
N LEU A 4 -2.66 38.96 -34.77
CA LEU A 4 -1.44 38.89 -33.96
C LEU A 4 -1.64 38.03 -32.71
N SER A 5 -2.80 38.17 -32.06
CA SER A 5 -3.20 37.29 -30.95
C SER A 5 -3.30 35.82 -31.39
N PHE A 6 -3.84 35.56 -32.59
CA PHE A 6 -3.95 34.21 -33.14
C PHE A 6 -2.57 33.57 -33.41
N TYR A 7 -1.62 34.34 -33.98
CA TYR A 7 -0.24 33.88 -34.16
C TYR A 7 0.48 33.63 -32.83
N LEU A 8 0.24 34.47 -31.82
CA LEU A 8 0.81 34.31 -30.48
C LEU A 8 0.26 33.04 -29.81
N MET A 9 -1.04 32.75 -29.98
CA MET A 9 -1.68 31.54 -29.43
C MET A 9 -1.14 30.25 -30.08
N ILE A 10 -0.89 30.25 -31.40
CA ILE A 10 -0.31 29.11 -32.11
C ILE A 10 1.14 28.86 -31.66
N MET A 11 1.92 29.93 -31.43
CA MET A 11 3.31 29.81 -30.99
C MET A 11 3.41 29.20 -29.58
N VAL A 12 2.55 29.63 -28.64
CA VAL A 12 2.49 29.08 -27.27
C VAL A 12 2.05 27.61 -27.28
N LEU A 13 1.11 27.24 -28.14
CA LEU A 13 0.63 25.85 -28.24
C LEU A 13 1.73 24.88 -28.76
N SER A 14 2.64 25.36 -29.61
CA SER A 14 3.77 24.57 -30.10
C SER A 14 4.84 24.28 -29.03
N LEU A 15 4.90 25.07 -27.95
CA LEU A 15 5.85 24.87 -26.85
C LEU A 15 5.40 23.80 -25.83
N CYS A 16 4.12 23.45 -25.80
CA CYS A 16 3.58 22.45 -24.87
C CYS A 16 3.79 20.99 -25.31
N ALA A 17 4.30 20.76 -26.52
CA ALA A 17 4.45 19.41 -27.09
C ALA A 17 5.80 18.74 -26.77
N VAL A 18 6.53 19.21 -25.74
CA VAL A 18 7.76 18.53 -25.30
C VAL A 18 7.37 17.29 -24.50
N PRO A 19 7.76 16.07 -24.91
CA PRO A 19 7.50 14.88 -24.13
C PRO A 19 8.27 14.97 -22.82
N THR A 20 7.57 15.11 -21.69
CA THR A 20 8.16 14.98 -20.37
C THR A 20 8.47 13.50 -20.14
N THR A 21 9.70 13.08 -20.46
CA THR A 21 10.19 11.77 -20.06
C THR A 21 10.33 11.76 -18.54
N MET A 22 9.31 11.28 -17.83
CA MET A 22 9.42 10.97 -16.42
C MET A 22 10.33 9.75 -16.29
N LEU A 23 11.59 9.97 -15.94
CA LEU A 23 12.44 8.90 -15.44
C LEU A 23 11.84 8.47 -14.10
N ALA A 24 11.20 7.30 -14.09
CA ALA A 24 10.96 6.61 -12.85
C ALA A 24 12.33 6.32 -12.24
N ALA A 25 12.65 7.00 -11.14
CA ALA A 25 13.75 6.56 -10.30
C ALA A 25 13.46 5.10 -9.95
N GLU A 26 14.24 4.17 -10.49
CA GLU A 26 14.28 2.82 -9.98
C GLU A 26 14.54 2.97 -8.49
N LYS A 27 13.50 2.70 -7.68
CA LYS A 27 13.73 2.34 -6.30
C LYS A 27 14.66 1.14 -6.40
N SER A 28 15.93 1.38 -6.09
CA SER A 28 16.85 0.35 -5.62
C SER A 28 16.02 -0.68 -4.85
N PRO A 29 16.22 -1.99 -5.10
CA PRO A 29 15.65 -2.97 -4.20
C PRO A 29 16.22 -2.60 -2.84
N ILE A 30 15.39 -1.93 -2.04
CA ILE A 30 15.57 -1.89 -0.61
C ILE A 30 15.48 -3.37 -0.30
N THR A 31 16.63 -4.02 -0.18
CA THR A 31 16.79 -5.20 0.62
C THR A 31 16.26 -4.73 1.95
N LYS A 32 14.95 -4.90 2.14
CA LYS A 32 14.28 -4.63 3.40
C LYS A 32 14.88 -5.68 4.29
N GLU A 33 16.00 -5.36 4.91
CA GLU A 33 16.41 -6.00 6.14
C GLU A 33 15.13 -6.05 6.95
N VAL A 34 14.60 -7.25 7.10
CA VAL A 34 13.38 -7.48 7.86
C VAL A 34 13.67 -6.80 9.19
N PRO A 35 12.92 -5.73 9.55
CA PRO A 35 13.22 -4.99 10.76
C PRO A 35 13.34 -5.99 11.90
N ALA A 36 14.33 -5.85 12.78
CA ALA A 36 14.55 -6.82 13.85
C ALA A 36 13.26 -7.12 14.64
N GLU A 37 12.38 -6.11 14.75
CA GLU A 37 11.03 -6.18 15.32
C GLU A 37 10.06 -7.09 14.53
N VAL A 38 10.13 -7.12 13.20
CA VAL A 38 9.35 -8.05 12.38
C VAL A 38 9.85 -9.47 12.57
N GLN A 39 11.16 -9.66 12.70
CA GLN A 39 11.75 -10.98 12.90
C GLN A 39 11.35 -11.56 14.27
N THR A 40 11.31 -10.76 15.34
CA THR A 40 10.84 -11.21 16.65
C THR A 40 9.36 -11.57 16.63
N MET A 41 8.53 -10.77 15.96
CA MET A 41 7.10 -11.08 15.73
C MET A 41 6.90 -12.42 15.00
N LEU A 42 7.69 -12.69 13.96
CA LEU A 42 7.66 -13.95 13.22
C LEU A 42 8.09 -15.14 14.08
N ASN A 43 9.17 -14.98 14.84
CA ASN A 43 9.64 -16.02 15.76
C ASN A 43 8.57 -16.38 16.80
N ARG A 44 7.86 -15.39 17.35
CA ARG A 44 6.76 -15.63 18.30
C ARG A 44 5.60 -16.41 17.67
N LEU A 45 5.27 -16.10 16.42
CA LEU A 45 4.28 -16.85 15.64
C LEU A 45 4.67 -18.33 15.47
N ASP A 46 5.95 -18.59 15.19
CA ASP A 46 6.48 -19.94 15.05
C ASP A 46 6.50 -20.70 16.38
N GLU A 47 6.82 -20.05 17.49
CA GLU A 47 6.67 -20.62 18.84
C GLU A 47 5.22 -21.04 19.12
N ILE A 48 4.25 -20.14 18.87
CA ILE A 48 2.82 -20.45 19.06
C ILE A 48 2.38 -21.58 18.15
N LYS A 49 2.95 -21.68 16.95
CA LYS A 49 2.66 -22.76 15.99
C LYS A 49 3.19 -24.11 16.49
N ALA A 50 4.43 -24.14 16.99
CA ALA A 50 5.11 -25.32 17.49
C ALA A 50 4.60 -25.81 18.86
N MET A 51 3.97 -24.95 19.64
CA MET A 51 3.39 -25.31 20.93
C MET A 51 2.28 -26.35 20.81
N ASP A 52 2.29 -27.36 21.69
CA ASP A 52 1.18 -28.30 21.81
C ASP A 52 -0.03 -27.62 22.48
N LYS A 53 -1.14 -27.56 21.72
CA LYS A 53 -2.40 -26.91 22.12
C LYS A 53 -3.43 -27.91 22.62
N SER A 54 -3.12 -29.21 22.64
CA SER A 54 -4.05 -30.28 23.01
C SER A 54 -4.62 -30.07 24.43
N ALA A 55 -3.76 -29.74 25.38
CA ALA A 55 -4.10 -29.54 26.79
C ALA A 55 -4.67 -28.15 27.14
N LEU A 56 -4.69 -27.19 26.20
CA LEU A 56 -5.12 -25.82 26.48
C LEU A 56 -6.66 -25.69 26.52
N LYS A 57 -7.15 -24.86 27.45
CA LYS A 57 -8.56 -24.48 27.57
C LYS A 57 -8.99 -23.60 26.39
N SER A 58 -10.30 -23.57 26.14
CA SER A 58 -10.87 -22.75 25.06
C SER A 58 -10.58 -21.25 25.23
N SER A 59 -10.45 -20.75 26.46
CA SER A 59 -10.06 -19.38 26.77
C SER A 59 -8.62 -19.06 26.35
N GLU A 60 -7.67 -19.92 26.72
CA GLU A 60 -6.24 -19.79 26.39
C GLU A 60 -6.03 -19.89 24.87
N LYS A 61 -6.73 -20.82 24.21
CA LYS A 61 -6.75 -20.93 22.74
C LYS A 61 -7.34 -19.67 22.07
N LYS A 62 -8.21 -18.92 22.75
CA LYS A 62 -8.77 -17.67 22.23
C LYS A 62 -7.79 -16.52 22.38
N GLU A 63 -7.03 -16.49 23.47
CA GLU A 63 -5.95 -15.52 23.69
C GLU A 63 -4.83 -15.69 22.67
N LEU A 64 -4.37 -16.91 22.41
CA LEU A 64 -3.37 -17.19 21.36
C LEU A 64 -3.84 -16.75 19.97
N ARG A 65 -5.13 -16.88 19.67
CA ARG A 65 -5.70 -16.40 18.39
C ARG A 65 -5.77 -14.88 18.31
N LYS A 66 -5.95 -14.19 19.43
CA LYS A 66 -5.91 -12.72 19.48
C LYS A 66 -4.48 -12.24 19.25
N GLU A 67 -3.51 -12.83 19.95
CA GLU A 67 -2.08 -12.54 19.78
C GLU A 67 -1.64 -12.71 18.31
N ILE A 68 -1.99 -13.85 17.69
CA ILE A 68 -1.73 -14.06 16.25
C ILE A 68 -2.35 -12.99 15.37
N ARG A 69 -3.57 -12.53 15.69
CA ARG A 69 -4.30 -11.54 14.89
C ARG A 69 -3.69 -10.14 15.03
N GLU A 70 -3.24 -9.79 16.23
CA GLU A 70 -2.55 -8.54 16.53
C GLU A 70 -1.21 -8.47 15.79
N ILE A 71 -0.36 -9.51 15.92
CA ILE A 71 0.89 -9.61 15.18
C ILE A 71 0.64 -9.52 13.67
N LYS A 72 -0.38 -10.20 13.15
CA LYS A 72 -0.76 -10.12 11.73
C LYS A 72 -1.20 -8.71 11.31
N SER A 73 -1.90 -7.96 12.16
CA SER A 73 -2.28 -6.58 11.86
C SER A 73 -1.09 -5.63 11.89
N GLU A 74 -0.18 -5.83 12.82
CA GLU A 74 1.04 -5.03 12.96
C GLU A 74 1.96 -5.24 11.76
N LEU A 75 2.23 -6.50 11.38
CA LEU A 75 2.99 -6.84 10.18
C LEU A 75 2.34 -6.30 8.89
N LYS A 76 1.01 -6.28 8.82
CA LYS A 76 0.27 -5.68 7.69
C LYS A 76 0.38 -4.16 7.66
N ALA A 77 0.43 -3.49 8.82
CA ALA A 77 0.61 -2.05 8.91
C ALA A 77 2.06 -1.64 8.58
N SER A 78 3.05 -2.46 8.96
CA SER A 78 4.45 -2.29 8.58
C SER A 78 4.69 -2.57 7.08
N GLY A 79 3.82 -3.38 6.46
CA GLY A 79 3.76 -3.56 5.02
C GLY A 79 3.11 -2.35 4.35
N ASN A 80 3.88 -1.64 3.52
CA ASN A 80 3.55 -0.42 2.78
C ASN A 80 2.38 -0.57 1.75
N GLY A 81 1.28 -1.21 2.11
CA GLY A 81 0.12 -1.49 1.27
C GLY A 81 -1.10 -0.71 1.73
N VAL A 82 -1.61 0.16 0.86
CA VAL A 82 -2.90 0.84 1.08
C VAL A 82 -4.00 -0.20 0.98
N TYR A 83 -4.58 -0.58 2.11
CA TYR A 83 -5.74 -1.44 2.17
C TYR A 83 -7.00 -0.60 1.92
N LEU A 84 -7.46 -0.57 0.67
CA LEU A 84 -8.78 -0.04 0.35
C LEU A 84 -9.84 -1.04 0.80
N SER A 85 -10.70 -0.62 1.72
CA SER A 85 -11.94 -1.35 2.04
C SER A 85 -12.76 -1.58 0.77
N VAL A 86 -13.54 -2.66 0.71
CA VAL A 86 -14.46 -2.93 -0.42
C VAL A 86 -15.35 -1.72 -0.69
N GLY A 87 -15.84 -1.05 0.36
CA GLY A 87 -16.62 0.19 0.23
C GLY A 87 -15.82 1.36 -0.37
N ALA A 88 -14.54 1.48 -0.03
CA ALA A 88 -13.68 2.53 -0.58
C ALA A 88 -13.39 2.30 -2.08
N ILE A 89 -13.22 1.04 -2.50
CA ILE A 89 -13.08 0.67 -3.92
C ILE A 89 -14.34 1.06 -4.70
N ILE A 90 -15.53 0.78 -4.17
CA ILE A 90 -16.81 1.13 -4.81
C ILE A 90 -16.95 2.64 -4.98
N ILE A 91 -16.61 3.44 -3.96
CA ILE A 91 -16.67 4.90 -4.03
C ILE A 91 -15.71 5.47 -5.08
N ILE A 92 -14.47 4.95 -5.14
CA ILE A 92 -13.49 5.36 -6.15
C ILE A 92 -14.00 5.09 -7.57
N ILE A 93 -14.59 3.91 -7.80
CA ILE A 93 -15.17 3.55 -9.10
C ILE A 93 -16.32 4.50 -9.46
N LEU A 94 -17.22 4.81 -8.52
CA LEU A 94 -18.32 5.75 -8.77
C LEU A 94 -17.83 7.16 -9.13
N LEU A 95 -16.80 7.65 -8.44
CA LEU A 95 -16.20 8.96 -8.74
C LEU A 95 -15.57 9.01 -10.13
N LEU A 96 -14.91 7.92 -10.57
CA LEU A 96 -14.33 7.84 -11.91
C LEU A 96 -15.40 7.87 -13.01
N ILE A 97 -16.56 7.25 -12.78
CA ILE A 97 -17.69 7.28 -13.73
C ILE A 97 -18.32 8.68 -13.83
N LEU A 98 -18.33 9.44 -12.73
CA LEU A 98 -18.92 10.79 -12.68
C LEU A 98 -18.00 11.87 -13.26
N LEU A 99 -16.67 11.69 -13.13
CA LEU A 99 -15.66 12.67 -13.58
C LEU A 99 -15.17 12.45 -15.01
N LEU A 100 -15.36 11.25 -15.56
CA LEU A 100 -15.08 10.91 -16.95
C LEU A 100 -16.26 11.28 -17.85
#